data_AF-A0A1W2B6M3-F1
#
_entry.id   AF-A0A1W2B6M3-F1
#
_cell.length_a   1.000
_cell.length_b   1.000
_cell.length_c   1.000
_cell.angle_alpha   90.00
_cell.angle_beta   90.00
_cell.angle_gamma   90.00
#
_symmetry.space_group_name_H-M   'P 1'
#
loop_
_entity.id
_entity.type
_entity.pdbx_description
1 polymer ?
#
loop_
_entity_poly.entity_id
_entity_poly.type
_entity_poly.pdbx_seq_one_letter_code
_entity_poly.pdbx_strand_id
1 'polypeptide(L)'
;MWFYKKNHGGNANVSYKDLETYLNQYINFKLKVLDAKEMGLDADTAYLSEVKNYETSLAAQKRIAKSSAAYQMIMNEYKEAALMFNVSEIKIWNKSKDDQDKIESEWIEVLRKKYPIKINQNELKKLAKL
;
A
#
# COMPACT_ATOMS: atom_id res chain seq x y z
N MET A 1 -8.59 0.49 1.11
CA MET A 1 -10.01 0.12 0.84
C MET A 1 -10.72 0.99 -0.19
N TRP A 2 -10.28 2.23 -0.48
CA TRP A 2 -10.90 3.09 -1.49
C TRP A 2 -10.67 2.58 -2.92
N PHE A 3 -9.42 2.25 -3.27
CA PHE A 3 -9.07 1.68 -4.56
C PHE A 3 -9.82 0.36 -4.86
N TYR A 4 -9.98 -0.52 -3.86
CA TYR A 4 -10.78 -1.74 -3.98
C TYR A 4 -12.24 -1.45 -4.32
N LYS A 5 -12.89 -0.57 -3.54
CA LYS A 5 -14.30 -0.18 -3.75
C LYS A 5 -14.54 0.47 -5.11
N LYS A 6 -13.56 1.21 -5.64
CA LYS A 6 -13.66 1.91 -6.93
C LYS A 6 -13.44 0.97 -8.12
N ASN A 7 -12.52 0.01 -8.02
CA ASN A 7 -12.15 -0.88 -9.14
C ASN A 7 -12.94 -2.19 -9.22
N HIS A 8 -13.65 -2.59 -8.15
CA HIS A 8 -14.45 -3.83 -8.13
C HIS A 8 -15.95 -3.55 -8.21
N GLY A 9 -16.34 -2.46 -8.89
CA GLY A 9 -17.71 -1.91 -8.96
C GLY A 9 -18.81 -2.97 -8.83
N GLY A 10 -19.35 -3.12 -7.62
CA GLY A 10 -20.60 -3.84 -7.33
C GLY A 10 -20.73 -5.29 -7.79
N ASN A 11 -19.69 -5.95 -8.34
CA ASN A 11 -19.84 -7.31 -8.83
C ASN A 11 -20.00 -8.29 -7.66
N ALA A 12 -21.19 -8.89 -7.62
CA ALA A 12 -21.80 -9.44 -6.43
C ALA A 12 -21.26 -10.80 -5.94
N ASN A 13 -20.23 -11.37 -6.57
CA ASN A 13 -19.65 -12.67 -6.23
C ASN A 13 -18.12 -12.59 -6.09
N VAL A 14 -17.62 -11.75 -5.19
CA VAL A 14 -16.21 -11.86 -4.76
C VAL A 14 -16.13 -12.97 -3.73
N SER A 15 -15.34 -14.02 -3.99
CA SER A 15 -15.22 -15.11 -3.03
C SER A 15 -14.47 -14.64 -1.78
N TYR A 16 -14.72 -15.30 -0.64
CA TYR A 16 -13.94 -15.07 0.57
C TYR A 16 -12.42 -15.17 0.33
N LYS A 17 -12.02 -16.12 -0.53
CA LYS A 17 -10.62 -16.33 -0.92
C LYS A 17 -10.02 -15.14 -1.66
N ASP A 18 -10.79 -14.48 -2.53
CA ASP A 18 -10.33 -13.29 -3.24
C ASP A 18 -10.17 -12.10 -2.29
N LEU A 19 -11.10 -11.93 -1.35
CA LEU A 19 -11.01 -10.91 -0.31
C LEU A 19 -9.82 -11.14 0.62
N GLU A 20 -9.59 -12.38 1.04
CA GLU A 20 -8.43 -12.76 1.84
C GLU A 20 -7.11 -12.50 1.09
N THR A 21 -7.07 -12.82 -0.21
CA THR A 21 -5.90 -12.56 -1.06
C THR A 21 -5.61 -11.07 -1.16
N TYR A 22 -6.62 -10.25 -1.46
CA TYR A 22 -6.48 -8.80 -1.52
C TYR A 22 -6.06 -8.21 -0.17
N LEU A 23 -6.67 -8.67 0.92
CA LEU A 23 -6.32 -8.22 2.26
C LEU A 23 -4.86 -8.55 2.59
N ASN A 24 -4.39 -9.74 2.23
CA ASN A 24 -2.99 -10.11 2.42
C ASN A 24 -2.03 -9.25 1.60
N GLN A 25 -2.34 -8.94 0.35
CA GLN A 25 -1.56 -8.01 -0.46
C GLN A 25 -1.50 -6.62 0.18
N TYR A 26 -2.65 -6.13 0.68
CA TYR A 26 -2.71 -4.84 1.36
C TYR A 26 -1.94 -4.82 2.68
N ILE A 27 -1.99 -5.91 3.46
CA ILE A 27 -1.19 -6.07 4.68
C ILE A 27 0.30 -6.03 4.32
N ASN A 28 0.74 -6.81 3.32
CA ASN A 28 2.13 -6.82 2.88
C ASN A 28 2.58 -5.43 2.43
N PHE A 29 1.77 -4.72 1.65
CA PHE A 29 2.01 -3.32 1.30
C PHE A 29 2.22 -2.44 2.54
N LYS A 30 1.32 -2.51 3.52
CA LYS A 30 1.42 -1.71 4.75
C LYS A 30 2.64 -2.05 5.60
N LEU A 31 3.01 -3.32 5.67
CA LEU A 31 4.22 -3.76 6.35
C LEU A 31 5.47 -3.14 5.71
N LYS A 32 5.57 -3.15 4.37
CA LYS A 32 6.68 -2.50 3.67
C LYS A 32 6.72 -1.00 3.91
N VAL A 33 5.58 -0.32 3.94
CA VAL A 33 5.51 1.11 4.29
C VAL A 33 6.01 1.37 5.72
N LEU A 34 5.70 0.50 6.67
CA LEU A 34 6.21 0.61 8.04
C LEU A 34 7.74 0.45 8.09
N ASP A 35 8.28 -0.53 7.37
CA ASP A 35 9.74 -0.72 7.26
C ASP A 35 10.41 0.50 6.60
N ALA A 36 9.81 1.06 5.55
CA ALA A 36 10.31 2.28 4.90
C ALA A 36 10.40 3.47 5.86
N LYS A 37 9.36 3.68 6.67
CA LYS A 37 9.33 4.75 7.68
C LYS A 37 10.34 4.51 8.80
N GLU A 38 10.49 3.27 9.21
CA GLU A 38 11.49 2.92 10.23
C GLU A 38 12.93 3.12 9.72
N MET A 39 13.16 2.94 8.42
CA MET A 39 14.40 3.29 7.75
C MET A 39 14.57 4.80 7.52
N GLY A 40 13.61 5.63 7.92
CA GLY A 40 13.63 7.08 7.77
C GLY A 40 13.40 7.57 6.33
N LEU A 41 12.90 6.71 5.43
CA LEU A 41 12.70 7.07 4.02
C LEU A 41 11.61 8.13 3.84
N ASP A 42 10.73 8.34 4.83
CA ASP A 42 9.71 9.39 4.83
C ASP A 42 10.24 10.77 5.20
N ALA A 43 11.46 10.85 5.73
CA ALA A 43 12.19 12.09 5.98
C ALA A 43 13.24 12.39 4.90
N ASP A 44 13.45 11.48 3.95
CA ASP A 44 14.42 11.64 2.87
C ASP A 44 14.07 12.84 1.97
N THR A 45 15.09 13.62 1.58
CA THR A 45 14.88 14.86 0.83
C THR A 45 14.39 14.62 -0.59
N ALA A 46 14.79 13.50 -1.22
CA ALA A 46 14.30 13.14 -2.55
C ALA A 46 12.84 12.70 -2.47
N TYR A 47 12.47 11.88 -1.47
CA TYR A 47 11.08 11.51 -1.21
C TYR A 47 10.18 12.73 -0.97
N LEU A 48 10.60 13.65 -0.09
CA LEU A 48 9.85 14.86 0.21
C LEU A 48 9.65 15.74 -1.04
N SER A 49 10.68 15.82 -1.89
CA SER A 49 10.62 16.57 -3.15
C SER A 49 9.67 15.92 -4.16
N GLU A 50 9.73 14.60 -4.30
CA GLU A 50 8.84 13.82 -5.17
C GLU A 50 7.37 14.00 -4.78
N VAL A 51 7.06 13.83 -3.48
CA VAL A 51 5.71 14.02 -2.94
C VAL A 51 5.19 15.43 -3.18
N LYS A 52 6.03 16.45 -3.02
CA LYS A 52 5.68 17.85 -3.29
C LYS A 52 5.40 18.10 -4.77
N ASN A 53 6.20 17.50 -5.66
CA ASN A 53 6.00 17.59 -7.10
C ASN A 53 4.67 16.94 -7.51
N TYR A 54 4.36 15.78 -6.94
CA TYR A 54 3.07 15.13 -7.14
C TYR A 54 1.91 15.98 -6.61
N GLU A 55 2.01 16.53 -5.40
CA GLU A 55 0.99 17.40 -4.82
C GLU A 55 0.69 18.61 -5.71
N THR A 56 1.76 19.23 -6.24
CA THR A 56 1.67 20.38 -7.15
C THR A 56 0.95 19.99 -8.45
N SER A 57 1.30 18.84 -9.02
CA SER A 57 0.69 18.31 -10.24
C SER A 57 -0.79 17.96 -10.02
N LEU A 58 -1.12 17.37 -8.88
CA LEU A 58 -2.51 17.04 -8.53
C LEU A 58 -3.36 18.30 -8.34
N ALA A 59 -2.81 19.33 -7.67
CA ALA A 59 -3.51 20.61 -7.49
C ALA A 59 -3.71 21.35 -8.82
N ALA A 60 -2.72 21.31 -9.72
CA ALA A 60 -2.79 21.97 -11.03
C ALA A 60 -3.92 21.42 -11.93
N GLN A 61 -4.30 20.15 -11.76
CA GLN A 61 -5.39 19.54 -12.52
C GLN A 61 -6.75 20.21 -12.24
N LYS A 62 -6.93 20.87 -11.08
CA LYS A 62 -8.19 21.52 -10.66
C LYS A 62 -9.45 20.63 -10.72
N ARG A 63 -9.28 19.30 -10.83
CA ARG A 63 -10.37 18.30 -10.89
C ARG A 63 -10.94 17.96 -9.52
N ILE A 64 -10.11 18.09 -8.48
CA ILE A 64 -10.44 17.69 -7.11
C ILE A 64 -9.96 18.82 -6.18
N ALA A 65 -10.85 19.30 -5.31
CA ALA A 65 -10.51 20.35 -4.36
C ALA A 65 -9.51 19.86 -3.31
N LYS A 66 -8.50 20.68 -2.98
CA LYS A 66 -7.46 20.35 -1.98
C LYS A 66 -8.03 20.02 -0.59
N SER A 67 -9.17 20.63 -0.24
CA SER A 67 -9.90 20.39 1.01
C SER A 67 -10.73 19.10 1.01
N SER A 68 -10.92 18.45 -0.15
CA SER A 68 -11.77 17.28 -0.24
C SER A 68 -11.12 16.04 0.37
N ALA A 69 -11.93 15.15 0.94
CA ALA A 69 -11.49 13.84 1.40
C ALA A 69 -10.80 13.04 0.28
N ALA A 70 -11.32 13.11 -0.95
CA ALA A 70 -10.73 12.42 -2.10
C ALA A 70 -9.29 12.88 -2.38
N TYR A 71 -9.00 14.18 -2.27
CA TYR A 71 -7.65 14.70 -2.44
C TYR A 71 -6.69 14.14 -1.38
N GLN A 72 -7.11 14.16 -0.12
CA GLN A 72 -6.30 13.64 0.99
C GLN A 72 -6.04 12.14 0.83
N MET A 73 -7.04 11.38 0.39
CA MET A 73 -6.90 9.94 0.14
C MET A 73 -5.91 9.65 -0.98
N ILE A 74 -5.99 10.37 -2.11
CA ILE A 74 -5.05 10.23 -3.23
C ILE A 74 -3.63 10.58 -2.78
N MET A 75 -3.46 11.69 -2.05
CA MET A 75 -2.16 12.07 -1.51
C MET A 75 -1.59 11.03 -0.55
N ASN A 76 -2.42 10.44 0.32
CA ASN A 76 -1.96 9.40 1.23
C ASN A 76 -1.57 8.12 0.49
N GLU A 77 -2.37 7.68 -0.47
CA GLU A 77 -2.07 6.50 -1.29
C GLU A 77 -0.76 6.68 -2.06
N TYR A 78 -0.53 7.86 -2.67
CA TYR A 78 0.72 8.17 -3.35
C TYR A 78 1.92 8.12 -2.40
N LYS A 79 1.84 8.83 -1.26
CA LYS A 79 2.91 8.88 -0.26
C LYS A 79 3.33 7.49 0.21
N GLU A 80 2.36 6.62 0.47
CA GLU A 80 2.62 5.25 0.91
C GLU A 80 3.16 4.37 -0.22
N ALA A 81 2.66 4.54 -1.45
CA ALA A 81 3.15 3.81 -2.61
C ALA A 81 4.61 4.14 -2.91
N ALA A 82 4.98 5.42 -2.90
CA ALA A 82 6.36 5.86 -3.07
C ALA A 82 7.28 5.29 -1.98
N LEU A 83 6.86 5.30 -0.71
CA LEU A 83 7.64 4.68 0.37
C LEU A 83 7.85 3.18 0.16
N MET A 84 6.78 2.45 -0.17
CA MET A 84 6.82 1.02 -0.44
C MET A 84 7.75 0.69 -1.60
N PHE A 85 7.72 1.51 -2.66
CA PHE A 85 8.61 1.37 -3.82
C PHE A 85 10.07 1.61 -3.41
N ASN A 86 10.39 2.73 -2.76
CA ASN A 86 11.75 3.08 -2.36
C ASN A 86 12.38 2.00 -1.47
N VAL A 87 11.64 1.47 -0.49
CA VAL A 87 12.18 0.38 0.34
C VAL A 87 12.35 -0.92 -0.45
N SER A 88 11.45 -1.21 -1.40
CA SER A 88 11.57 -2.40 -2.25
C SER A 88 12.79 -2.29 -3.16
N GLU A 89 13.08 -1.12 -3.71
CA GLU A 89 14.30 -0.88 -4.48
C GLU A 89 15.55 -1.20 -3.67
N ILE A 90 15.63 -0.70 -2.44
CA ILE A 90 16.78 -0.95 -1.54
C ILE A 90 16.92 -2.44 -1.20
N LYS A 91 15.82 -3.13 -0.92
CA LYS A 91 15.84 -4.51 -0.40
C LYS A 91 15.96 -5.57 -1.50
N ILE A 92 15.44 -5.28 -2.70
CA ILE A 92 15.17 -6.30 -3.74
C ILE A 92 15.99 -6.06 -5.02
N TRP A 93 16.22 -4.81 -5.42
CA TRP A 93 16.55 -4.48 -6.82
C TRP A 93 17.97 -4.85 -7.30
N ASN A 94 18.84 -5.36 -6.43
CA ASN A 94 20.21 -5.75 -6.79
C ASN A 94 20.37 -7.26 -7.08
N LYS A 95 19.29 -7.98 -7.36
CA LYS A 95 19.27 -9.45 -7.41
C LYS A 95 18.55 -10.01 -8.63
N SER A 96 18.86 -11.26 -8.99
CA SER A 96 18.20 -11.98 -10.09
C SER A 96 16.71 -12.19 -9.77
N LYS A 97 15.86 -12.36 -10.79
CA LYS A 97 14.40 -12.42 -10.60
C LYS A 97 13.97 -13.54 -9.64
N ASP A 98 14.59 -14.72 -9.73
CA ASP A 98 14.28 -15.85 -8.84
C ASP A 98 14.69 -15.57 -7.38
N ASP A 99 15.74 -14.76 -7.18
CA ASP A 99 16.16 -14.31 -5.84
C ASP A 99 15.21 -13.26 -5.27
N GLN A 100 14.57 -12.43 -6.10
CA GLN A 100 13.70 -11.35 -5.66
C GLN A 100 12.45 -11.87 -4.93
N ASP A 101 11.78 -12.87 -5.49
CA ASP A 101 10.56 -13.46 -4.89
C ASP A 101 10.86 -14.12 -3.53
N LYS A 102 12.01 -14.81 -3.45
CA LYS A 102 12.47 -15.44 -2.20
C LYS A 102 12.79 -14.38 -1.14
N ILE A 103 13.57 -13.36 -1.51
CA ILE A 103 13.94 -12.27 -0.60
C ILE A 103 12.71 -11.52 -0.11
N GLU A 104 11.76 -11.23 -1.00
CA GLU A 104 10.51 -10.58 -0.61
C GLU A 104 9.72 -11.43 0.38
N SER A 105 9.63 -12.74 0.14
CA SER A 105 8.93 -13.67 1.04
C SER A 105 9.56 -13.68 2.43
N GLU A 106 10.88 -13.83 2.50
CA GLU A 106 11.65 -13.80 3.76
C GLU A 106 11.48 -12.46 4.49
N TRP A 107 11.53 -11.34 3.75
CA TRP A 107 11.32 -10.01 4.29
C TRP A 107 9.91 -9.84 4.88
N ILE A 108 8.87 -10.25 4.16
CA ILE A 108 7.49 -10.20 4.64
C ILE A 108 7.30 -11.06 5.90
N GLU A 109 7.92 -12.24 5.98
CA GLU A 109 7.87 -13.07 7.19
C GLU A 109 8.48 -12.37 8.41
N VAL A 110 9.62 -11.71 8.23
CA VAL A 110 10.25 -10.90 9.29
C VAL A 110 9.33 -9.77 9.73
N LEU A 111 8.73 -9.04 8.77
CA LEU A 111 7.82 -7.94 9.08
C LEU A 111 6.56 -8.41 9.78
N ARG A 112 5.98 -9.57 9.42
CA ARG A 112 4.80 -10.14 10.09
C ARG A 112 5.09 -10.57 11.53
N LYS A 113 6.32 -11.01 11.83
CA LYS A 113 6.78 -11.30 13.20
C LYS A 113 6.95 -10.02 14.01
N LYS A 114 7.48 -8.96 13.39
CA LYS A 114 7.73 -7.66 14.02
C LYS A 114 6.45 -6.86 14.29
N TYR A 115 5.52 -6.89 13.35
CA TYR A 115 4.27 -6.13 13.38
C TYR A 115 3.09 -7.09 13.52
N PRO A 116 2.60 -7.36 14.75
CA PRO A 116 1.50 -8.28 14.96
C PRO A 116 0.20 -7.74 14.35
N ILE A 117 -0.36 -8.49 13.41
CA ILE A 117 -1.57 -8.10 12.67
C ILE A 117 -2.81 -8.76 13.30
N LYS A 118 -3.86 -7.96 13.51
CA LYS A 118 -5.18 -8.44 13.92
C LYS A 118 -6.19 -8.20 12.79
N ILE A 119 -6.77 -9.26 12.26
CA ILE A 119 -7.81 -9.20 11.23
C ILE A 119 -9.17 -9.42 11.89
N ASN A 120 -10.12 -8.52 11.63
CA ASN A 120 -11.51 -8.74 12.04
C ASN A 120 -12.21 -9.67 11.04
N GLN A 121 -12.23 -10.96 11.39
CA GLN A 121 -12.81 -12.01 10.55
C GLN A 121 -14.32 -11.87 10.36
N ASN A 122 -15.03 -11.29 11.34
CA ASN A 122 -16.47 -11.10 11.24
C ASN A 122 -16.82 -10.07 10.16
N GLU A 123 -16.07 -8.97 10.10
CA GLU A 123 -16.25 -7.97 9.03
C GLU A 123 -15.82 -8.52 7.66
N LEU A 124 -14.76 -9.33 7.60
CA LEU A 124 -14.33 -9.96 6.35
C LEU A 124 -15.41 -10.87 5.75
N LYS A 125 -16.06 -11.69 6.60
CA LYS A 125 -17.17 -12.57 6.18
C LYS A 125 -18.38 -11.77 5.69
N LYS A 126 -18.78 -10.72 6.42
CA LYS A 126 -19.86 -9.81 5.99
C LYS A 126 -19.60 -9.21 4.60
N LEU A 127 -18.36 -8.79 4.33
CA LEU A 127 -17.96 -8.23 3.04
C LEU A 127 -17.98 -9.27 1.91
N ALA A 128 -17.75 -10.55 2.23
CA ALA A 128 -17.84 -11.66 1.30
C ALA A 128 -19.28 -12.11 1.00
N LYS A 129 -20.30 -11.44 1.59
CA LYS A 129 -21.71 -11.90 1.59
C LYS A 129 -21.87 -13.35 2.09
N LEU A 130 -21.04 -13.75 3.06
CA LEU A 130 -21.14 -15.01 3.82
C LEU A 130 -21.75 -14.77 5.20
#